data_AF-K1YJG5-F1
#
_entry.id   AF-K1YJG5-F1
#
_cell.length_a   1.000
_cell.length_b   1.000
_cell.length_c   1.000
_cell.angle_alpha   90.00
_cell.angle_beta   90.00
_cell.angle_gamma   90.00
#
_symmetry.space_group_name_H-M   'P 1'
#
loop_
_entity.id
_entity.type
_entity.pdbx_description
1 polymer ?
#
loop_
_entity_poly.entity_id
_entity_poly.type
_entity_poly.pdbx_seq_one_letter_code
_entity_poly.pdbx_strand_id
1 'polypeptide(L)'
;MATEPILRENEKKPVEKPIEAPKIQEQKPETKSESGKEHKRIDVVEHVAIEQAPMAVPSSAIHKVPPVKKDKIALSVESALSEGLEELYMSMSPKDKKRFKEEGDKIASIISDMIRKAKINTRKIRDLVFKWLRLIPGVSKFFLEKEAKIRTQKILFIAKEEKTKQI
;
A
#
# COMPACT_ATOMS: atom_id res chain seq x y z
N MET A 1 -23.21 62.30 -39.93
CA MET A 1 -22.11 61.81 -39.07
C MET A 1 -21.88 62.86 -38.01
N ALA A 2 -22.22 62.57 -36.76
CA ALA A 2 -22.29 63.54 -35.67
C ALA A 2 -21.37 63.12 -34.51
N THR A 3 -20.65 64.13 -33.99
CA THR A 3 -20.22 64.34 -32.60
C THR A 3 -19.12 63.45 -31.98
N GLU A 4 -17.94 64.08 -31.86
CA GLU A 4 -16.93 64.12 -30.80
C GLU A 4 -16.24 62.88 -30.18
N PRO A 5 -14.92 63.01 -29.86
CA PRO A 5 -14.09 61.98 -29.27
C PRO A 5 -14.12 62.03 -27.73
N ILE A 6 -14.10 60.86 -27.08
CA ILE A 6 -13.95 60.76 -25.63
C ILE A 6 -12.58 60.14 -25.31
N LEU A 7 -11.71 60.97 -24.74
CA LEU A 7 -10.54 60.61 -23.94
C LEU A 7 -10.99 60.00 -22.61
N ARG A 8 -10.35 58.90 -22.18
CA ARG A 8 -10.11 58.42 -20.80
C ARG A 8 -9.66 56.96 -20.88
N GLU A 9 -8.72 56.44 -20.11
CA GLU A 9 -7.88 56.97 -19.05
C GLU A 9 -6.77 55.93 -18.85
N ASN A 10 -5.56 56.40 -18.57
CA ASN A 10 -4.47 55.58 -18.08
C ASN A 10 -4.82 55.02 -16.69
N GLU A 11 -4.86 53.70 -16.53
CA GLU A 11 -4.63 53.09 -15.22
C GLU A 11 -3.32 52.33 -15.17
N LYS A 12 -2.53 52.81 -14.22
CA LYS A 12 -1.12 52.54 -13.98
C LYS A 12 -0.94 51.18 -13.33
N LYS A 13 0.12 50.50 -13.76
CA LYS A 13 0.82 49.48 -12.98
C LYS A 13 1.41 50.12 -11.72
N PRO A 14 1.47 49.40 -10.58
CA PRO A 14 2.77 49.21 -9.91
C PRO A 14 2.95 47.77 -9.42
N VAL A 15 4.01 47.06 -9.86
CA VAL A 15 5.32 46.88 -9.19
C VAL A 15 5.30 45.77 -8.13
N GLU A 16 6.24 44.84 -8.33
CA GLU A 16 6.62 43.67 -7.54
C GLU A 16 6.82 43.95 -6.04
N LYS A 17 6.57 42.92 -5.23
CA LYS A 17 7.55 42.48 -4.23
C LYS A 17 7.72 40.95 -4.25
N PRO A 18 8.97 40.44 -4.32
CA PRO A 18 9.29 39.01 -4.30
C PRO A 18 8.84 38.32 -3.01
N ILE A 19 8.27 37.13 -3.12
CA ILE A 19 7.99 36.28 -1.97
C ILE A 19 9.28 35.53 -1.64
N GLU A 20 9.85 35.96 -0.53
CA GLU A 20 11.05 35.49 0.14
C GLU A 20 10.92 34.02 0.58
N ALA A 21 11.99 33.26 0.42
CA ALA A 21 12.10 31.86 0.82
C ALA A 21 12.07 31.69 2.35
N PRO A 22 11.41 30.65 2.90
CA PRO A 22 11.61 30.29 4.29
C PRO A 22 12.94 29.54 4.45
N LYS A 23 13.89 30.26 5.05
CA LYS A 23 15.15 29.79 5.63
C LYS A 23 14.84 28.83 6.80
N ILE A 24 15.20 27.56 6.69
CA ILE A 24 15.23 26.63 7.82
C ILE A 24 16.69 26.54 8.28
N GLN A 25 16.97 27.17 9.42
CA GLN A 25 18.23 27.07 10.14
C GLN A 25 18.29 25.78 10.96
N GLU A 26 19.50 25.24 11.00
CA GLU A 26 19.98 24.08 11.76
C GLU A 26 19.63 24.13 13.25
N GLN A 27 19.19 22.99 13.79
CA GLN A 27 19.51 22.64 15.18
C GLN A 27 19.87 21.14 15.30
N LYS A 28 21.15 20.96 15.61
CA LYS A 28 21.83 19.81 16.18
C LYS A 28 21.17 19.36 17.50
N PRO A 29 21.25 18.06 17.84
CA PRO A 29 21.78 17.76 19.17
C PRO A 29 22.86 16.67 19.11
N GLU A 30 24.04 17.02 19.61
CA GLU A 30 24.89 16.08 20.36
C GLU A 30 24.10 15.63 21.58
N THR A 31 24.16 14.35 21.94
CA THR A 31 24.63 13.93 23.27
C THR A 31 24.94 12.44 23.26
N LYS A 32 26.19 12.16 23.62
CA LYS A 32 26.80 10.88 23.98
C LYS A 32 26.41 10.53 25.43
N SER A 33 26.01 9.28 25.69
CA SER A 33 26.08 8.62 27.01
C SER A 33 25.86 7.11 26.76
N GLU A 34 26.92 6.33 26.59
CA GLU A 34 27.73 5.65 27.62
C GLU A 34 26.95 4.64 28.49
N SER A 35 27.21 3.37 28.17
CA SER A 35 27.53 2.24 29.06
C SER A 35 26.70 1.97 30.32
N GLY A 36 26.25 0.71 30.42
CA GLY A 36 26.21 -0.02 31.69
C GLY A 36 24.86 -0.67 32.03
N LYS A 37 24.73 -1.98 31.76
CA LYS A 37 24.71 -2.98 32.84
C LYS A 37 24.65 -4.41 32.33
N GLU A 38 25.33 -5.22 33.11
CA GLU A 38 25.83 -6.56 32.89
C GLU A 38 24.80 -7.63 33.32
N HIS A 39 25.01 -8.82 32.74
CA HIS A 39 24.52 -10.16 33.06
C HIS A 39 23.63 -10.39 34.31
N LYS A 40 22.58 -11.19 34.11
CA LYS A 40 22.23 -12.24 35.08
C LYS A 40 22.02 -13.57 34.36
N ARG A 41 22.96 -14.48 34.63
CA ARG A 41 22.95 -15.90 34.31
C ARG A 41 21.77 -16.58 35.01
N ILE A 42 21.19 -17.59 34.37
CA ILE A 42 20.30 -18.55 35.03
C ILE A 42 20.82 -19.93 34.64
N ASP A 43 21.64 -20.50 35.53
CA ASP A 43 21.91 -21.92 35.62
C ASP A 43 21.10 -22.43 36.82
N VAL A 44 20.12 -23.31 36.60
CA VAL A 44 19.74 -24.34 37.55
C VAL A 44 19.38 -25.59 36.74
N VAL A 45 20.21 -26.62 36.93
CA VAL A 45 20.07 -27.95 36.36
C VAL A 45 19.65 -28.90 37.50
N GLU A 46 18.68 -29.78 37.21
CA GLU A 46 18.45 -31.12 37.79
C GLU A 46 17.99 -31.26 39.26
N HIS A 47 17.19 -32.24 39.72
CA HIS A 47 16.58 -33.50 39.23
C HIS A 47 15.19 -33.62 39.94
N VAL A 48 14.21 -34.51 39.67
CA VAL A 48 14.21 -35.99 39.74
C VAL A 48 12.87 -36.49 39.17
N ALA A 49 12.95 -37.67 38.56
CA ALA A 49 11.93 -38.47 37.92
C ALA A 49 10.71 -38.85 38.79
N ILE A 50 9.54 -38.95 38.13
CA ILE A 50 8.50 -39.94 38.46
C ILE A 50 8.06 -40.60 37.15
N GLU A 51 8.31 -41.89 37.07
CA GLU A 51 7.89 -42.83 36.03
C GLU A 51 6.45 -43.29 36.34
N GLN A 52 5.50 -43.18 35.39
CA GLN A 52 4.36 -44.10 35.23
C GLN A 52 3.44 -43.80 34.01
N ALA A 53 3.35 -44.83 33.15
CA ALA A 53 2.28 -45.24 32.22
C ALA A 53 1.96 -44.41 30.94
N PRO A 54 1.80 -45.07 29.77
CA PRO A 54 1.48 -44.42 28.50
C PRO A 54 -0.04 -44.24 28.35
N MET A 55 -0.53 -43.02 28.54
CA MET A 55 -1.85 -42.67 28.01
C MET A 55 -1.68 -42.20 26.57
N ALA A 56 -2.18 -43.03 25.65
CA ALA A 56 -2.36 -42.72 24.25
C ALA A 56 -3.15 -41.42 24.11
N VAL A 57 -2.47 -40.35 23.69
CA VAL A 57 -3.13 -39.15 23.17
C VAL A 57 -3.44 -39.38 21.69
N PRO A 58 -4.70 -39.18 21.24
CA PRO A 58 -5.02 -39.32 19.83
C PRO A 58 -4.20 -38.29 19.04
N SER A 59 -3.41 -38.80 18.10
CA SER A 59 -2.68 -38.02 17.10
C SER A 59 -3.65 -37.06 16.43
N SER A 60 -3.54 -35.77 16.77
CA SER A 60 -4.29 -34.72 16.09
C SER A 60 -3.82 -34.71 14.65
N ALA A 61 -4.64 -35.32 13.77
CA ALA A 61 -4.40 -35.37 12.35
C ALA A 61 -4.08 -33.95 11.85
N ILE A 62 -2.82 -33.71 11.51
CA ILE A 62 -2.37 -32.50 10.82
C ILE A 62 -3.14 -32.51 9.50
N HIS A 63 -4.22 -31.74 9.45
CA HIS A 63 -4.93 -31.47 8.21
C HIS A 63 -3.97 -30.64 7.37
N LYS A 64 -3.21 -31.33 6.53
CA LYS A 64 -2.37 -30.73 5.51
C LYS A 64 -3.33 -30.02 4.54
N VAL A 65 -3.61 -28.75 4.84
CA VAL A 65 -4.38 -27.87 3.96
C VAL A 65 -3.75 -27.96 2.58
N PRO A 66 -4.50 -28.42 1.55
CA PRO A 66 -3.94 -28.53 0.22
C PRO A 66 -3.44 -27.15 -0.23
N PRO A 67 -2.29 -27.07 -0.91
CA PRO A 67 -1.80 -25.81 -1.44
C PRO A 67 -2.88 -25.24 -2.36
N VAL A 68 -3.48 -24.12 -1.95
CA VAL A 68 -4.46 -23.39 -2.73
C VAL A 68 -3.73 -22.94 -3.99
N LYS A 69 -3.96 -23.64 -5.11
CA LYS A 69 -3.47 -23.20 -6.40
C LYS A 69 -4.05 -21.80 -6.61
N LYS A 70 -3.19 -20.78 -6.62
CA LYS A 70 -3.63 -19.40 -6.84
C LYS A 70 -4.40 -19.34 -8.16
N ASP A 71 -5.62 -18.80 -8.09
CA ASP A 71 -6.50 -18.64 -9.24
C ASP A 71 -5.83 -17.75 -10.30
N LYS A 72 -6.02 -18.08 -11.59
CA LYS A 72 -5.46 -17.28 -12.70
C LYS A 72 -5.92 -15.82 -12.65
N ILE A 73 -7.20 -15.58 -12.34
CA ILE A 73 -7.75 -14.22 -12.19
C ILE A 73 -7.05 -13.47 -11.05
N ALA A 74 -6.78 -14.14 -9.93
CA ALA A 74 -6.08 -13.54 -8.79
C ALA A 74 -4.67 -13.12 -9.17
N LEU A 75 -3.93 -13.97 -9.89
CA LEU A 75 -2.60 -13.65 -10.38
C LEU A 75 -2.61 -12.48 -11.38
N SER A 76 -3.58 -12.42 -12.30
CA SER A 76 -3.71 -11.30 -13.23
C SER A 76 -4.02 -9.98 -12.51
N VAL A 77 -4.88 -10.02 -11.48
CA VAL A 77 -5.19 -8.85 -10.66
C VAL A 77 -3.97 -8.43 -9.82
N GLU A 78 -3.28 -9.37 -9.17
CA GLU A 78 -2.03 -9.13 -8.42
C GLU A 78 -1.01 -8.42 -9.33
N SER A 79 -0.78 -8.96 -10.54
CA SER A 79 0.14 -8.37 -11.52
C SER A 79 -0.28 -6.95 -11.91
N ALA A 80 -1.57 -6.71 -12.18
CA ALA A 80 -2.07 -5.39 -12.54
C ALA A 80 -1.93 -4.37 -11.39
N LEU A 81 -2.03 -4.83 -10.13
CA LEU A 81 -1.87 -3.99 -8.95
C LEU A 81 -0.41 -3.61 -8.70
N SER A 82 0.52 -4.56 -8.85
CA SER A 82 1.94 -4.37 -8.52
C SER A 82 2.76 -3.69 -9.62
N GLU A 83 2.26 -3.67 -10.85
CA GLU A 83 3.00 -3.12 -12.00
C GLU A 83 3.48 -1.70 -11.73
N GLY A 84 4.77 -1.42 -11.99
CA GLY A 84 5.37 -0.09 -11.85
C GLY A 84 5.51 0.44 -10.41
N LEU A 85 5.31 -0.40 -9.38
CA LEU A 85 5.47 -0.02 -7.97
C LEU A 85 6.77 -0.51 -7.34
N GLU A 86 7.68 -1.13 -8.11
CA GLU A 86 8.88 -1.77 -7.57
C GLU A 86 9.80 -0.80 -6.84
N GLU A 87 10.10 0.36 -7.42
CA GLU A 87 10.96 1.38 -6.80
C GLU A 87 10.34 1.95 -5.50
N LEU A 88 9.03 2.24 -5.53
CA LEU A 88 8.28 2.65 -4.34
C LEU A 88 8.28 1.57 -3.27
N TYR A 89 8.11 0.31 -3.66
CA TYR A 89 8.17 -0.81 -2.74
C TYR A 89 9.56 -0.95 -2.12
N MET A 90 10.64 -0.83 -2.92
CA MET A 90 12.01 -0.97 -2.42
C MET A 90 12.40 0.11 -1.42
N SER A 91 11.89 1.34 -1.58
CA SER A 91 12.14 2.45 -0.65
C SER A 91 11.38 2.37 0.68
N MET A 92 10.44 1.43 0.85
CA MET A 92 9.70 1.24 2.10
C MET A 92 10.50 0.52 3.19
N SER A 93 10.11 0.78 4.45
CA SER A 93 10.56 0.01 5.60
C SER A 93 10.10 -1.45 5.53
N PRO A 94 10.79 -2.41 6.16
CA PRO A 94 10.36 -3.82 6.18
C PRO A 94 8.95 -4.02 6.74
N LYS A 95 8.55 -3.20 7.73
CA LYS A 95 7.21 -3.22 8.33
C LYS A 95 6.15 -2.78 7.32
N ASP A 96 6.41 -1.69 6.59
CA ASP A 96 5.49 -1.17 5.59
C ASP A 96 5.40 -2.09 4.37
N LYS A 97 6.52 -2.66 3.91
CA LYS A 97 6.55 -3.70 2.86
C LYS A 97 5.65 -4.88 3.21
N LYS A 98 5.77 -5.41 4.42
CA LYS A 98 4.93 -6.53 4.89
C LYS A 98 3.45 -6.16 4.86
N ARG A 99 3.09 -5.01 5.45
CA ARG A 99 1.70 -4.54 5.47
C ARG A 99 1.16 -4.27 4.07
N PHE A 100 1.95 -3.65 3.20
CA PHE A 100 1.58 -3.34 1.82
C PHE A 100 1.30 -4.60 1.02
N LYS A 101 2.15 -5.62 1.17
CA LYS A 101 1.98 -6.93 0.52
C LYS A 101 0.73 -7.64 1.03
N GLU A 102 0.57 -7.78 2.34
CA GLU A 102 -0.59 -8.45 2.95
C GLU A 102 -1.90 -7.79 2.53
N GLU A 103 -1.94 -6.46 2.48
CA GLU A 103 -3.13 -5.73 2.04
C GLU A 103 -3.34 -5.85 0.53
N GLY A 104 -2.26 -5.87 -0.27
CA GLY A 104 -2.34 -6.10 -1.72
C GLY A 104 -2.94 -7.46 -2.06
N ASP A 105 -2.53 -8.51 -1.36
CA ASP A 105 -3.05 -9.87 -1.51
C ASP A 105 -4.56 -9.92 -1.19
N LYS A 106 -5.00 -9.26 -0.10
CA LYS A 106 -6.42 -9.17 0.26
C LYS A 106 -7.23 -8.42 -0.80
N ILE A 107 -6.74 -7.27 -1.25
CA ILE A 107 -7.43 -6.44 -2.24
C ILE A 107 -7.53 -7.17 -3.57
N ALA A 108 -6.48 -7.87 -4.00
CA ALA A 108 -6.51 -8.73 -5.17
C ALA A 108 -7.60 -9.80 -5.04
N SER A 109 -7.65 -10.51 -3.91
CA SER A 109 -8.66 -11.54 -3.64
C SER A 109 -10.10 -11.00 -3.71
N ILE A 110 -10.36 -9.83 -3.09
CA ILE A 110 -11.67 -9.16 -3.13
C ILE A 110 -12.06 -8.81 -4.56
N ILE A 111 -11.14 -8.22 -5.33
CA ILE A 111 -11.42 -7.80 -6.70
C ILE A 111 -11.63 -9.02 -7.60
N SER A 112 -10.82 -10.07 -7.47
CA SER A 112 -11.02 -11.32 -8.22
C SER A 112 -12.36 -11.97 -7.91
N ASP A 113 -12.81 -11.93 -6.66
CA ASP A 113 -14.14 -12.39 -6.28
C ASP A 113 -15.26 -11.56 -6.93
N MET A 114 -15.11 -10.23 -6.98
CA MET A 114 -16.03 -9.35 -7.70
C MET A 114 -16.09 -9.68 -9.20
N ILE A 115 -14.96 -10.01 -9.81
CA ILE A 115 -14.86 -10.41 -11.22
C ILE A 115 -15.60 -11.73 -11.46
N ARG A 116 -15.31 -12.76 -10.65
CA ARG A 116 -15.99 -14.07 -10.76
C ARG A 116 -17.50 -13.96 -10.61
N LYS A 117 -17.96 -13.11 -9.69
CA LYS A 117 -19.40 -12.88 -9.45
C LYS A 117 -20.04 -11.95 -10.47
N ALA A 118 -19.30 -11.46 -11.46
CA ALA A 118 -19.72 -10.44 -12.43
C ALA A 118 -20.29 -9.15 -11.79
N LYS A 119 -19.94 -8.86 -10.53
CA LYS A 119 -20.39 -7.69 -9.75
C LYS A 119 -19.38 -6.55 -9.85
N ILE A 120 -19.02 -6.19 -11.08
CA ILE A 120 -18.01 -5.16 -11.34
C ILE A 120 -18.57 -3.77 -11.04
N ASN A 121 -17.92 -3.06 -10.12
CA ASN A 121 -18.20 -1.66 -9.86
C ASN A 121 -16.89 -0.87 -9.90
N THR A 122 -16.73 -0.08 -10.95
CA THR A 122 -15.52 0.71 -11.21
C THR A 122 -15.16 1.65 -10.06
N ARG A 123 -16.17 2.30 -9.44
CA ARG A 123 -15.94 3.21 -8.32
C ARG A 123 -15.40 2.44 -7.11
N LYS A 124 -16.03 1.31 -6.77
CA LYS A 124 -15.58 0.47 -5.65
C LYS A 124 -14.17 -0.07 -5.87
N ILE A 125 -13.86 -0.57 -7.07
CA ILE A 125 -12.52 -1.08 -7.40
C ILE A 125 -11.50 0.05 -7.25
N ARG A 126 -11.75 1.21 -7.86
CA ARG A 126 -10.85 2.36 -7.75
C ARG A 126 -10.62 2.78 -6.29
N ASP A 127 -11.67 2.82 -5.49
CA ASP A 127 -11.56 3.22 -4.09
C ASP A 127 -10.77 2.19 -3.24
N LEU A 128 -10.91 0.89 -3.52
CA LEU A 128 -10.10 -0.16 -2.91
C LEU A 128 -8.61 0.00 -3.27
N VAL A 129 -8.32 0.18 -4.57
CA VAL A 129 -6.95 0.37 -5.06
C VAL A 129 -6.34 1.64 -4.49
N PHE A 130 -7.08 2.75 -4.49
CA PHE A 130 -6.59 4.03 -3.94
C PHE A 130 -6.29 3.95 -2.45
N LYS A 131 -7.16 3.30 -1.66
CA LYS A 131 -6.95 3.10 -0.21
C LYS A 131 -5.70 2.26 0.06
N TRP A 132 -5.48 1.22 -0.74
CA TRP A 132 -4.28 0.38 -0.65
C TRP A 132 -3.01 1.14 -1.03
N LEU A 133 -3.03 1.89 -2.15
CA LEU A 133 -1.90 2.72 -2.56
C LEU A 133 -1.56 3.81 -1.54
N ARG A 134 -2.52 4.27 -0.74
CA ARG A 134 -2.29 5.23 0.35
C ARG A 134 -1.44 4.68 1.50
N LEU A 135 -1.15 3.38 1.51
CA LEU A 135 -0.20 2.79 2.44
C LEU A 135 1.25 3.17 2.12
N ILE A 136 1.52 3.65 0.91
CA ILE A 136 2.86 4.05 0.48
C ILE A 136 3.22 5.40 1.12
N PRO A 137 4.24 5.48 1.98
CA PRO A 137 4.67 6.73 2.58
C PRO A 137 5.37 7.64 1.56
N GLY A 138 5.29 8.95 1.75
CA GLY A 138 6.06 9.93 0.97
C GLY A 138 5.57 10.19 -0.46
N VAL A 139 4.41 9.65 -0.85
CA VAL A 139 3.88 9.80 -2.22
C VAL A 139 2.69 10.77 -2.25
N SER A 140 2.66 11.64 -3.27
CA SER A 140 1.61 12.63 -3.44
C SER A 140 0.25 12.01 -3.76
N LYS A 141 -0.82 12.58 -3.19
CA LYS A 141 -2.21 12.17 -3.45
C LYS A 141 -2.53 12.10 -4.95
N PHE A 142 -2.06 13.06 -5.74
CA PHE A 142 -2.32 13.11 -7.18
C PHE A 142 -1.68 11.94 -7.93
N PHE A 143 -0.49 11.51 -7.49
CA PHE A 143 0.15 10.32 -8.05
C PHE A 143 -0.69 9.09 -7.73
N LEU A 144 -1.05 8.88 -6.46
CA LEU A 144 -1.86 7.72 -6.04
C LEU A 144 -3.21 7.66 -6.76
N GLU A 145 -3.82 8.81 -7.04
CA GLU A 145 -5.09 8.89 -7.79
C GLU A 145 -4.92 8.49 -9.26
N LYS A 146 -3.88 8.98 -9.93
CA LYS A 146 -3.55 8.59 -11.31
C LYS A 146 -3.26 7.09 -11.39
N GLU A 147 -2.45 6.58 -10.48
CA GLU A 147 -2.12 5.17 -10.41
C GLU A 147 -3.37 4.33 -10.17
N ALA A 148 -4.20 4.68 -9.18
CA ALA A 148 -5.46 3.98 -8.93
C ALA A 148 -6.36 3.92 -10.17
N LYS A 149 -6.42 5.01 -10.97
CA LYS A 149 -7.17 5.05 -12.23
C LYS A 149 -6.59 4.09 -13.27
N ILE A 150 -5.27 4.09 -13.48
CA ILE A 150 -4.58 3.21 -14.44
C ILE A 150 -4.80 1.73 -14.05
N ARG A 151 -4.60 1.38 -12.78
CA ARG A 151 -4.77 0.00 -12.30
C ARG A 151 -6.22 -0.45 -12.41
N THR A 152 -7.17 0.43 -12.08
CA THR A 152 -8.61 0.15 -12.26
C THR A 152 -8.93 -0.16 -13.72
N GLN A 153 -8.40 0.62 -14.67
CA GLN A 153 -8.63 0.37 -16.10
C GLN A 153 -8.10 -1.00 -16.54
N LYS A 154 -6.91 -1.39 -16.09
CA LYS A 154 -6.33 -2.73 -16.37
C LYS A 154 -7.17 -3.85 -15.78
N ILE A 155 -7.63 -3.70 -14.53
CA ILE A 155 -8.51 -4.66 -13.87
C ILE A 155 -9.84 -4.82 -14.62
N LEU A 156 -10.40 -3.71 -15.13
CA LEU A 156 -11.62 -3.77 -15.95
C LEU A 156 -11.39 -4.48 -17.28
N PHE A 157 -10.19 -4.40 -17.86
CA PHE A 157 -9.83 -5.17 -19.05
C PHE A 157 -9.82 -6.68 -18.73
N ILE A 158 -9.16 -7.08 -17.65
CA ILE A 158 -9.17 -8.48 -17.16
C ILE A 158 -10.62 -8.97 -16.95
N ALA A 159 -11.48 -8.15 -16.34
CA ALA A 159 -12.87 -8.49 -16.12
C ALA A 159 -13.66 -8.68 -17.43
N LYS A 160 -13.35 -7.91 -18.47
CA LYS A 160 -13.97 -8.06 -19.80
C LYS A 160 -13.52 -9.35 -20.48
N GLU A 161 -12.22 -9.64 -20.46
CA GLU A 161 -11.68 -10.88 -21.01
C GLU A 161 -12.30 -12.11 -20.33
N GLU A 162 -12.46 -12.05 -19.01
CA GLU A 162 -13.05 -13.16 -18.26
C GLU A 162 -14.54 -13.33 -18.53
N LYS A 163 -15.26 -12.25 -18.83
CA LYS A 163 -16.65 -12.33 -19.30
C LYS A 163 -16.74 -12.98 -20.68
N THR A 164 -15.84 -12.63 -21.60
CA THR A 164 -15.81 -13.21 -22.95
C THR A 164 -15.49 -14.70 -22.93
N LYS A 165 -14.62 -15.17 -22.02
CA LYS A 165 -14.28 -16.60 -21.89
C LYS A 165 -15.39 -17.46 -21.27
N GLN A 166 -16.37 -16.85 -20.61
CA GLN A 166 -17.49 -17.55 -19.97
C GLN A 166 -18.74 -17.68 -20.87
N ILE A 167 -18.68 -17.15 -22.09
CA ILE A 167 -19.73 -17.24 -23.13
C ILE A 167 -19.30 -18.29 -24.14
#